data_AF-A0A0W8FY63-F1
#
_entry.id   AF-A0A0W8FY63-F1
#
_cell.length_a   1.000
_cell.length_b   1.000
_cell.length_c   1.000
_cell.angle_alpha   90.00
_cell.angle_beta   90.00
_cell.angle_gamma   90.00
#
_symmetry.space_group_name_H-M   'P 1'
#
loop_
_entity.id
_entity.type
_entity.pdbx_description
1 polymer ?
#
loop_
_entity_poly.entity_id
_entity_poly.type
_entity_poly.pdbx_seq_one_letter_code
_entity_poly.pdbx_strand_id
1 'polypeptide(L)'
;MQRYIDAIRKNVCAICVDSDDDGDCTLTTKELCAVEYYLPKILEVVHSIDSDDLMEYHTKLKDTICAECAASDDKDHCYLRDDANCSLDRYFTLIVETIKKVDQGIV
;
A
#
# COMPACT_ATOMS: atom_id res chain seq x y z
N MET A 1 13.80 2.38 6.84
CA MET A 1 12.89 1.25 6.64
C MET A 1 12.02 1.00 7.88
N GLN A 2 12.59 0.66 9.04
CA GLN A 2 11.82 0.32 10.25
C GLN A 2 10.73 1.35 10.62
N ARG A 3 11.06 2.65 10.62
CA ARG A 3 10.10 3.73 10.86
C ARG A 3 8.84 3.68 9.98
N TYR A 4 8.97 3.27 8.72
CA TYR A 4 7.83 3.14 7.81
C TYR A 4 7.02 1.89 8.12
N ILE A 5 7.68 0.76 8.42
CA ILE A 5 7.00 -0.47 8.83
C ILE A 5 6.15 -0.22 10.07
N ASP A 6 6.72 0.43 11.09
CA ASP A 6 6.03 0.71 12.34
C ASP A 6 4.85 1.66 12.11
N ALA A 7 5.03 2.71 11.30
CA ALA A 7 3.97 3.65 10.98
C ALA A 7 2.85 3.00 10.14
N ILE A 8 3.18 2.16 9.16
CA ILE A 8 2.20 1.41 8.37
C ILE A 8 1.41 0.46 9.26
N ARG A 9 2.07 -0.28 10.16
CA ARG A 9 1.37 -1.16 11.11
C ARG A 9 0.38 -0.37 11.97
N LYS A 10 0.84 0.75 12.53
CA LYS A 10 0.04 1.58 13.44
C LYS A 10 -1.13 2.29 12.77
N ASN A 11 -0.97 2.77 11.53
CA ASN A 11 -1.95 3.66 10.89
C ASN A 11 -2.76 2.96 9.78
N VAL A 12 -2.18 1.98 9.10
CA VAL A 12 -2.82 1.29 7.97
C VAL A 12 -3.27 -0.11 8.40
N CYS A 13 -2.37 -0.93 8.94
CA CYS A 13 -2.73 -2.29 9.34
C CYS A 13 -3.78 -2.27 10.45
N ALA A 14 -3.71 -1.37 11.42
CA ALA A 14 -4.71 -1.27 12.49
C ALA A 14 -6.18 -1.09 12.04
N ILE A 15 -6.42 -0.69 10.78
CA ILE A 15 -7.77 -0.56 10.20
C ILE A 15 -7.97 -1.43 8.94
N CYS A 16 -7.00 -2.29 8.63
CA CYS A 16 -7.08 -3.18 7.49
C CYS A 16 -8.24 -4.16 7.66
N VAL A 17 -8.79 -4.65 6.55
CA VAL A 17 -9.89 -5.63 6.58
C VAL A 17 -9.42 -6.98 7.12
N ASP A 18 -8.13 -7.27 6.97
CA ASP A 18 -7.48 -8.49 7.45
C ASP A 18 -6.96 -8.35 8.89
N SER A 19 -7.36 -7.31 9.62
CA SER A 19 -6.96 -7.10 11.00
C SER A 19 -8.07 -7.49 11.97
N ASP A 20 -7.67 -7.96 13.16
CA ASP A 20 -8.61 -8.26 14.23
C ASP A 20 -9.05 -6.99 15.00
N ASP A 21 -9.89 -7.18 16.01
CA ASP A 21 -10.42 -6.10 16.85
C ASP A 21 -9.32 -5.36 17.66
N ASP A 22 -8.14 -5.97 17.80
CA ASP A 22 -6.98 -5.38 18.48
C ASP A 22 -6.04 -4.65 17.49
N GLY A 23 -6.31 -4.73 16.18
CA GLY A 23 -5.55 -4.09 15.11
C GLY A 23 -4.35 -4.91 14.63
N ASP A 24 -4.26 -6.17 15.02
CA ASP A 24 -3.21 -7.09 14.62
C ASP A 24 -3.56 -7.81 13.32
N CYS A 25 -2.55 -8.00 12.46
CA CYS A 25 -2.72 -8.67 11.17
C CYS A 25 -3.05 -10.15 11.36
N THR A 26 -4.15 -10.61 10.76
CA THR A 26 -4.60 -12.01 10.85
C THR A 26 -4.08 -12.89 9.71
N LEU A 27 -3.41 -12.31 8.70
CA LEU A 27 -2.83 -13.06 7.60
C LEU A 27 -1.76 -14.02 8.11
N THR A 28 -1.82 -15.25 7.61
CA THR A 28 -0.85 -16.30 7.93
C THR A 28 0.39 -16.20 7.05
N THR A 29 1.44 -16.96 7.37
CA THR A 29 2.67 -17.04 6.56
C THR A 29 2.48 -17.65 5.17
N LYS A 30 1.27 -18.16 4.87
CA LYS A 30 0.91 -18.68 3.53
C LYS A 30 0.27 -17.61 2.64
N GLU A 31 -0.06 -16.46 3.21
CA GLU A 31 -0.72 -15.35 2.52
C GLU A 31 0.29 -14.23 2.29
N LEU A 32 0.07 -13.45 1.23
CA LEU A 32 0.94 -12.34 0.85
C LEU A 32 0.23 -11.02 1.14
N CYS A 33 0.75 -10.23 2.08
CA CYS A 33 0.32 -8.84 2.25
C CYS A 33 1.00 -7.97 1.18
N ALA A 34 0.22 -7.44 0.22
CA ALA A 34 0.75 -6.58 -0.84
C ALA A 34 1.45 -5.32 -0.30
N VAL A 35 0.93 -4.72 0.77
CA VAL A 35 1.52 -3.53 1.40
C VAL A 35 2.91 -3.83 1.97
N GLU A 36 3.06 -4.96 2.67
CA GLU A 36 4.35 -5.36 3.25
C GLU A 36 5.33 -5.79 2.14
N TYR A 37 4.88 -6.63 1.22
CA TYR A 37 5.71 -7.18 0.15
C TYR A 37 6.27 -6.08 -0.77
N TYR A 38 5.43 -5.11 -1.16
CA TYR A 38 5.82 -4.03 -2.05
C TYR A 38 6.32 -2.78 -1.33
N LEU A 39 6.46 -2.77 0.01
CA LEU A 39 6.83 -1.57 0.78
C LEU A 39 8.03 -0.81 0.22
N PRO A 40 9.15 -1.46 -0.19
CA PRO A 40 10.26 -0.74 -0.81
C PRO A 40 9.86 0.02 -2.07
N LYS A 41 9.10 -0.61 -2.98
CA LYS A 41 8.62 0.02 -4.22
C LYS A 41 7.56 1.09 -3.96
N ILE A 42 6.73 0.91 -2.94
CA ILE A 42 5.75 1.92 -2.53
C ILE A 42 6.49 3.19 -2.10
N LEU A 43 7.57 3.08 -1.33
CA LEU A 43 8.40 4.22 -0.95
C LEU A 43 9.01 4.90 -2.18
N GLU A 44 9.54 4.13 -3.14
CA GLU A 44 10.06 4.68 -4.39
C GLU A 44 8.99 5.46 -5.17
N VAL A 45 7.78 4.91 -5.29
CA VAL A 45 6.63 5.60 -5.91
C VAL A 45 6.35 6.90 -5.18
N VAL A 46 6.19 6.85 -3.85
CA VAL A 46 5.81 8.02 -3.05
C VAL A 46 6.87 9.12 -3.11
N HIS A 47 8.15 8.76 -3.03
CA HIS A 47 9.27 9.70 -3.06
C HIS A 47 9.59 10.23 -4.46
N SER A 48 9.09 9.58 -5.52
CA SER A 48 9.29 10.05 -6.90
C SER A 48 8.35 11.17 -7.33
N ILE A 49 7.33 11.48 -6.52
CA ILE A 49 6.26 12.43 -6.84
C ILE A 49 6.35 13.63 -5.89
N ASP A 50 6.51 14.82 -6.46
CA ASP A 50 6.53 16.11 -5.76
C ASP A 50 5.21 16.87 -5.98
N SER A 51 4.10 16.19 -5.73
CA SER A 51 2.73 16.68 -5.93
C SER A 51 1.84 16.21 -4.77
N ASP A 52 0.74 16.92 -4.55
CA ASP A 52 -0.33 16.49 -3.65
C ASP A 52 -1.50 15.84 -4.43
N ASP A 53 -1.37 15.69 -5.75
CA ASP A 53 -2.37 15.00 -6.58
C ASP A 53 -2.32 13.48 -6.36
N LEU A 54 -3.34 12.96 -5.68
CA LEU A 54 -3.51 11.53 -5.44
C LEU A 54 -3.64 10.71 -6.74
N MET A 55 -4.15 11.30 -7.82
CA MET A 55 -4.26 10.59 -9.11
C MET A 55 -2.89 10.31 -9.73
N GLU A 56 -1.91 11.20 -9.51
CA GLU A 56 -0.53 10.95 -9.94
C GLU A 56 0.06 9.74 -9.22
N TYR A 57 -0.15 9.64 -7.90
CA TYR A 57 0.28 8.49 -7.10
C TYR A 57 -0.37 7.19 -7.61
N HIS A 58 -1.69 7.17 -7.84
CA HIS A 58 -2.37 5.97 -8.33
C HIS A 58 -1.91 5.56 -9.74
N THR A 59 -1.69 6.53 -10.63
CA THR A 59 -1.15 6.27 -11.97
C THR A 59 0.24 5.63 -11.86
N LYS A 60 1.12 6.23 -11.05
CA LYS A 60 2.47 5.71 -10.85
C LYS A 60 2.48 4.34 -10.18
N LEU A 61 1.59 4.09 -9.21
CA LEU A 61 1.38 2.77 -8.61
C LEU A 61 1.05 1.73 -9.68
N LYS A 62 0.12 2.04 -10.59
CA LYS A 62 -0.28 1.12 -11.67
C LYS A 62 0.88 0.81 -12.61
N ASP A 63 1.59 1.85 -13.04
CA ASP A 63 2.71 1.73 -13.99
C ASP A 63 3.97 1.05 -13.41
N THR A 64 4.04 0.88 -12.08
CA THR A 64 5.21 0.31 -11.40
C THR A 64 4.88 -1.02 -10.75
N ILE A 65 4.08 -1.01 -9.68
CA ILE A 65 3.80 -2.18 -8.86
C ILE A 65 2.73 -3.05 -9.52
N CYS A 66 1.64 -2.46 -10.03
CA CYS A 66 0.57 -3.28 -10.62
C CYS A 66 1.01 -3.94 -11.93
N ALA A 67 1.84 -3.27 -12.73
CA ALA A 67 2.37 -3.80 -13.99
C ALA A 67 3.15 -5.12 -13.85
N GLU A 68 3.69 -5.42 -12.66
CA GLU A 68 4.41 -6.66 -12.36
C GLU A 68 3.66 -7.56 -11.35
N CYS A 69 2.47 -7.15 -10.93
CA CYS A 69 1.70 -7.87 -9.93
C CYS A 69 1.04 -9.10 -10.56
N ALA A 70 1.17 -10.27 -9.91
CA ALA A 70 0.56 -11.51 -10.37
C ALA A 70 -0.98 -11.47 -10.44
N ALA A 71 -1.61 -10.48 -9.79
CA ALA A 71 -3.05 -10.26 -9.88
C ALA A 71 -3.49 -9.44 -11.10
N SER A 72 -2.56 -8.77 -11.77
CA SER A 72 -2.81 -8.01 -13.00
C SER A 72 -2.67 -8.93 -14.21
N ASP A 73 -3.53 -8.74 -15.20
CA ASP A 73 -3.40 -9.37 -16.52
C ASP A 73 -2.93 -8.38 -17.60
N ASP A 74 -2.71 -8.89 -18.81
CA ASP A 74 -2.18 -8.17 -19.98
C ASP A 74 -3.10 -7.03 -20.48
N LYS A 75 -4.30 -6.85 -19.90
CA LYS A 75 -5.31 -5.85 -20.31
C LYS A 75 -5.54 -4.76 -19.25
N ASP A 76 -4.60 -4.55 -18.33
CA ASP A 76 -4.71 -3.62 -17.20
C ASP A 76 -5.87 -3.96 -16.24
N HIS A 77 -6.39 -5.18 -16.34
CA HIS A 77 -7.41 -5.68 -15.44
C HIS A 77 -6.74 -6.38 -14.24
N CYS A 78 -7.30 -6.19 -13.05
CA CYS A 78 -6.81 -6.79 -11.81
C CYS A 78 -7.99 -7.24 -10.97
N TYR A 79 -8.14 -8.55 -10.84
CA TYR A 79 -9.31 -9.14 -10.15
C TYR A 79 -9.39 -8.71 -8.67
N LEU A 80 -8.26 -8.45 -8.01
CA LEU A 80 -8.26 -7.97 -6.62
C LEU A 80 -8.77 -6.53 -6.49
N ARG A 81 -8.54 -5.66 -7.49
CA ARG A 81 -9.07 -4.29 -7.48
C ARG A 81 -10.57 -4.29 -7.75
N ASP A 82 -11.00 -5.11 -8.72
CA ASP A 82 -12.40 -5.22 -9.10
C ASP A 82 -13.28 -5.70 -7.94
N ASP A 83 -12.77 -6.60 -7.10
CA ASP A 83 -13.44 -7.07 -5.89
C ASP A 83 -13.16 -6.23 -4.63
N ALA A 84 -12.43 -5.10 -4.75
CA ALA A 84 -11.99 -4.26 -3.63
C ALA A 84 -11.20 -5.00 -2.53
N ASN A 85 -10.50 -6.08 -2.91
CA ASN A 85 -9.70 -6.94 -2.04
C ASN A 85 -8.19 -6.64 -2.10
N CYS A 86 -7.73 -5.79 -3.02
CA CYS A 86 -6.34 -5.37 -3.05
C CYS A 86 -6.05 -4.40 -1.88
N SER A 87 -5.39 -4.88 -0.82
CA SER A 87 -5.04 -4.06 0.34
C SER A 87 -4.18 -2.84 -0.03
N LEU A 88 -3.29 -2.98 -1.02
CA LEU A 88 -2.48 -1.87 -1.51
C LEU A 88 -3.33 -0.79 -2.17
N ASP A 89 -4.22 -1.15 -3.09
CA ASP A 89 -5.08 -0.19 -3.81
C ASP A 89 -6.11 0.44 -2.86
N ARG A 90 -6.80 -0.38 -2.06
CA ARG A 90 -7.85 0.04 -1.12
C ARG A 90 -7.37 1.05 -0.09
N TYR A 91 -6.16 0.88 0.44
CA TYR A 91 -5.60 1.75 1.47
C TYR A 91 -4.55 2.72 0.92
N PHE A 92 -4.40 2.84 -0.40
CA PHE A 92 -3.26 3.52 -1.00
C PHE A 92 -3.12 4.98 -0.56
N THR A 93 -4.23 5.73 -0.54
CA THR A 93 -4.24 7.12 -0.07
C THR A 93 -3.69 7.24 1.36
N LEU A 94 -4.14 6.36 2.27
CA LEU A 94 -3.68 6.38 3.66
C LEU A 94 -2.21 5.96 3.79
N ILE A 95 -1.75 5.03 2.94
CA ILE A 95 -0.35 4.63 2.85
C ILE A 95 0.52 5.82 2.45
N VAL A 96 0.13 6.56 1.38
CA VAL A 96 0.83 7.77 0.92
C VAL A 96 0.89 8.82 2.03
N GLU A 97 -0.24 9.12 2.67
CA GLU A 97 -0.29 10.08 3.79
C GLU A 97 0.60 9.65 4.96
N THR A 98 0.58 8.37 5.31
CA THR A 98 1.38 7.82 6.41
C THR A 98 2.87 7.98 6.11
N ILE A 99 3.31 7.65 4.89
CA ILE A 99 4.71 7.81 4.46
C ILE A 99 5.10 9.29 4.50
N LYS A 100 4.29 10.20 3.95
CA LYS A 100 4.54 11.64 4.00
C LYS A 100 4.69 12.16 5.44
N LYS A 101 3.84 11.72 6.37
CA LYS A 101 3.96 12.08 7.80
C LYS A 101 5.26 11.56 8.42
N VAL A 102 5.67 10.35 8.08
CA VAL A 102 6.95 9.77 8.52
C VAL A 102 8.10 10.62 8.00
N ASP A 103 8.08 11.01 6.73
CA ASP A 103 9.13 11.85 6.11
C ASP A 103 9.23 13.24 6.74
N GLN A 104 8.10 13.81 7.15
CA GLN A 104 8.02 15.08 7.86
C GLN A 104 8.39 14.97 9.36
N GLY A 105 8.59 13.75 9.87
CA GLY A 105 8.92 13.51 11.29
C GLY A 105 7.74 13.73 12.25
N ILE A 106 6.50 13.58 11.77
CA ILE A 106 5.27 13.80 12.54
C ILE A 106 4.83 12.53 13.31
N VAL A 107 5.27 11.35 12.85
CA VAL A 107 4.93 10.04 13.42
C VAL A 107 6.17 9.20 13.69
#